data_AF-A0AAF0VC85-F1
#
_entry.id   AF-A0AAF0VC85-F1
#
_cell.length_a   1.000
_cell.length_b   1.000
_cell.length_c   1.000
_cell.angle_alpha   90.00
_cell.angle_beta   90.00
_cell.angle_gamma   90.00
#
_symmetry.space_group_name_H-M   'P 1'
#
loop_
_entity.id
_entity.type
_entity.pdbx_description
1 polymer ?
#
loop_
_entity_poly.entity_id
_entity_poly.type
_entity_poly.pdbx_seq_one_letter_code
_entity_poly.pdbx_strand_id
1 'polypeptide(L)'
;MTDTAETAETVVFPTEWDGLREFDERLHDLPDMVQAEDFTPAQTALYAVTTGRLFARIDQLRDLGFFGDVDGKRKRKNADDDIILALAEYVEYADRWFESLAVDKDAYREWVKGRELGDLFAMFATLVRFYSERLGKSNASKTRSVSAE
;
A
#
# COMPACT_ATOMS: atom_id res chain seq x y z
N MET A 1 -39.00 21.80 -8.91
CA MET A 1 -37.53 21.78 -8.76
C MET A 1 -37.21 20.58 -7.91
N THR A 2 -36.84 19.47 -8.53
CA THR A 2 -36.40 18.25 -7.83
C THR A 2 -34.96 18.45 -7.39
N ASP A 3 -34.80 18.51 -6.08
CA ASP A 3 -33.52 18.51 -5.38
C ASP A 3 -32.78 17.22 -5.75
N THR A 4 -31.72 17.35 -6.55
CA THR A 4 -30.79 16.23 -6.81
C THR A 4 -29.68 16.38 -5.79
N ALA A 5 -29.91 15.84 -4.59
CA ALA A 5 -28.83 15.60 -3.66
C ALA A 5 -27.95 14.50 -4.30
N GLU A 6 -26.82 14.90 -4.87
CA GLU A 6 -25.70 13.99 -5.13
C GLU A 6 -25.36 13.30 -3.80
N THR A 7 -25.83 12.06 -3.65
CA THR A 7 -25.23 11.13 -2.70
C THR A 7 -23.79 10.94 -3.15
N ALA A 8 -22.87 11.64 -2.51
CA ALA A 8 -21.45 11.32 -2.61
C ALA A 8 -21.32 9.85 -2.22
N GLU A 9 -21.08 8.99 -3.21
CA GLU A 9 -20.77 7.58 -2.95
C GLU A 9 -19.57 7.55 -2.01
N THR A 10 -19.78 7.05 -0.80
CA THR A 10 -18.67 6.72 0.09
C THR A 10 -17.83 5.67 -0.62
N VAL A 11 -16.68 6.08 -1.15
CA VAL A 11 -15.69 5.19 -1.73
C VAL A 11 -15.20 4.25 -0.62
N VAL A 12 -15.69 3.02 -0.64
CA VAL A 12 -15.31 1.97 0.31
C VAL A 12 -14.02 1.35 -0.18
N PHE A 13 -12.98 1.38 0.67
CA PHE A 13 -11.72 0.72 0.34
C PHE A 13 -11.93 -0.80 0.28
N PRO A 14 -11.45 -1.48 -0.79
CA PRO A 14 -11.71 -2.89 -0.99
C PRO A 14 -11.02 -3.73 0.07
N THR A 15 -11.74 -4.75 0.53
CA THR A 15 -11.23 -5.67 1.55
C THR A 15 -11.01 -7.08 1.02
N GLU A 16 -11.35 -7.30 -0.26
CA GLU A 16 -11.14 -8.53 -1.01
C GLU A 16 -10.26 -8.26 -2.22
N TRP A 17 -9.58 -9.31 -2.71
CA TRP A 17 -8.60 -9.22 -3.79
C TRP A 17 -9.20 -8.69 -5.10
N ASP A 18 -10.37 -9.21 -5.51
CA ASP A 18 -11.05 -8.77 -6.73
C ASP A 18 -11.45 -7.29 -6.67
N GLY A 19 -11.81 -6.80 -5.48
CA GLY A 19 -12.16 -5.40 -5.27
C GLY A 19 -10.98 -4.44 -5.45
N LEU A 20 -9.73 -4.88 -5.31
CA LEU A 20 -8.55 -4.03 -5.57
C LEU A 20 -8.42 -3.67 -7.05
N ARG A 21 -8.74 -4.63 -7.94
CA ARG A 21 -8.61 -4.46 -9.40
C ARG A 21 -9.60 -3.43 -9.93
N GLU A 22 -10.78 -3.36 -9.33
CA GLU A 22 -11.83 -2.39 -9.65
C GLU A 22 -11.57 -1.02 -9.01
N PHE A 23 -10.88 -0.98 -7.87
CA PHE A 23 -10.62 0.24 -7.11
C PHE A 23 -9.51 1.10 -7.70
N ASP A 24 -8.47 0.47 -8.26
CA ASP A 24 -7.31 1.16 -8.83
C ASP A 24 -6.94 0.48 -10.15
N GLU A 25 -7.13 1.19 -11.28
CA GLU A 25 -6.86 0.66 -12.62
C GLU A 25 -5.41 0.17 -12.78
N ARG A 26 -4.46 0.73 -12.01
CA ARG A 26 -3.07 0.28 -12.04
C ARG A 26 -2.90 -1.15 -11.49
N LEU A 27 -3.84 -1.60 -10.67
CA LEU A 27 -3.89 -2.93 -10.06
C LEU A 27 -4.70 -3.94 -10.88
N HIS A 28 -5.32 -3.56 -12.00
CA HIS A 28 -6.15 -4.45 -12.82
C HIS A 28 -5.47 -5.78 -13.14
N ASP A 29 -4.21 -5.71 -13.60
CA ASP A 29 -3.41 -6.88 -14.00
C ASP A 29 -2.49 -7.42 -12.89
N LEU A 30 -2.77 -7.05 -11.62
CA LEU A 30 -2.00 -7.54 -10.48
C LEU A 30 -2.06 -9.08 -10.45
N PRO A 31 -0.90 -9.78 -10.52
CA PRO A 31 -0.87 -11.24 -10.45
C PRO A 31 -1.32 -11.75 -9.08
N ASP A 32 -1.54 -13.05 -8.98
CA ASP A 32 -1.91 -13.67 -7.72
C ASP A 32 -0.76 -13.55 -6.70
N MET A 33 -1.12 -13.14 -5.48
CA MET A 33 -0.20 -12.95 -4.38
C MET A 33 -0.64 -13.78 -3.18
N VAL A 34 0.33 -14.20 -2.36
CA VAL A 34 0.06 -14.87 -1.09
C VAL A 34 -0.79 -13.95 -0.21
N GLN A 35 -1.90 -14.49 0.31
CA GLN A 35 -2.82 -13.74 1.17
C GLN A 35 -2.26 -13.60 2.59
N ALA A 36 -2.71 -12.56 3.30
CA ALA A 36 -2.19 -12.19 4.61
C ALA A 36 -2.29 -13.33 5.65
N GLU A 37 -3.39 -14.06 5.62
CA GLU A 37 -3.67 -15.22 6.48
C GLU A 37 -2.74 -16.42 6.24
N ASP A 38 -2.16 -16.50 5.05
CA ASP A 38 -1.31 -17.60 4.58
C ASP A 38 0.19 -17.26 4.63
N PHE A 39 0.56 -16.12 5.23
CA PHE A 39 1.95 -15.73 5.38
C PHE A 39 2.74 -16.79 6.15
N THR A 40 3.85 -17.22 5.54
CA THR A 40 4.90 -17.96 6.26
C THR A 40 5.51 -17.07 7.37
N PRO A 41 6.20 -17.67 8.36
CA PRO A 41 6.94 -16.89 9.37
C PRO A 41 7.95 -15.91 8.75
N ALA A 42 8.60 -16.29 7.65
CA ALA A 42 9.54 -15.42 6.94
C ALA A 42 8.83 -14.22 6.30
N GLN A 43 7.69 -14.42 5.65
CA GLN A 43 6.89 -13.35 5.07
C GLN A 43 6.31 -12.42 6.14
N THR A 44 5.89 -12.97 7.28
CA THR A 44 5.42 -12.19 8.43
C THR A 44 6.54 -11.29 9.00
N ALA A 45 7.74 -11.84 9.18
CA ALA A 45 8.89 -11.07 9.65
C ALA A 45 9.29 -9.98 8.65
N LEU A 46 9.32 -10.31 7.35
CA LEU A 46 9.63 -9.37 6.29
C LEU A 46 8.60 -8.25 6.19
N TYR A 47 7.30 -8.55 6.37
CA TYR A 47 6.24 -7.56 6.46
C TYR A 47 6.49 -6.54 7.57
N ALA A 48 6.80 -7.00 8.79
CA ALA A 48 7.04 -6.13 9.93
C ALA A 48 8.23 -5.18 9.71
N VAL A 49 9.32 -5.68 9.14
CA VAL A 49 10.50 -4.87 8.80
C VAL A 49 10.18 -3.87 7.68
N THR A 50 9.51 -4.34 6.62
CA THR A 50 9.19 -3.52 5.45
C THR A 50 8.25 -2.39 5.82
N THR A 51 7.14 -2.68 6.50
CA THR A 51 6.17 -1.65 6.92
C THR A 51 6.78 -0.59 7.82
N GLY A 52 7.65 -0.98 8.76
CA GLY A 52 8.40 0.00 9.57
C GLY A 52 9.23 0.97 8.73
N ARG A 53 9.91 0.47 7.68
CA ARG A 53 10.68 1.31 6.74
C ARG A 53 9.77 2.18 5.88
N LEU A 54 8.69 1.61 5.35
CA LEU A 54 7.72 2.32 4.52
C LEU A 54 7.09 3.49 5.28
N PHE A 55 6.66 3.28 6.53
CA PHE A 55 6.10 4.36 7.36
C PHE A 55 7.13 5.45 7.66
N ALA A 56 8.39 5.10 7.91
CA ALA A 56 9.45 6.09 8.07
C ALA A 56 9.67 6.93 6.78
N ARG A 57 9.41 6.39 5.59
CA ARG A 57 9.44 7.16 4.33
C ARG A 57 8.20 8.03 4.16
N ILE A 58 7.02 7.53 4.53
CA ILE A 58 5.78 8.32 4.54
C ILE A 58 5.88 9.53 5.47
N ASP A 59 6.46 9.36 6.67
CA ASP A 59 6.66 10.47 7.60
C ASP A 59 7.64 11.50 7.04
N GLN A 60 8.74 11.05 6.42
CA GLN A 60 9.66 11.96 5.73
C GLN A 60 8.98 12.70 4.58
N LEU A 61 8.18 12.03 3.75
CA LEU A 61 7.41 12.67 2.67
C LEU A 61 6.43 13.71 3.21
N ARG A 62 5.79 13.43 4.35
CA ARG A 62 4.93 14.39 5.04
C ARG A 62 5.71 15.61 5.52
N ASP A 63 6.87 15.42 6.15
CA ASP A 63 7.74 16.50 6.61
C ASP A 63 8.29 17.37 5.48
N LEU A 64 8.43 16.80 4.28
CA LEU A 64 8.84 17.48 3.06
C LEU A 64 7.67 18.17 2.32
N GLY A 65 6.43 18.00 2.80
CA GLY A 65 5.23 18.62 2.23
C GLY A 65 4.68 17.92 0.98
N PHE A 66 5.04 16.65 0.73
CA PHE A 66 4.61 15.90 -0.45
C PHE A 66 3.09 15.73 -0.53
N PHE A 67 2.44 15.53 0.62
CA PHE A 67 0.98 15.34 0.71
C PHE A 67 0.19 16.64 0.87
N GLY A 68 0.84 17.80 0.63
CA GLY A 68 0.27 19.12 0.88
C GLY A 68 0.75 19.75 2.18
N ASP A 69 0.53 21.05 2.30
CA ASP A 69 1.00 21.89 3.40
C ASP A 69 0.11 21.67 4.64
N VAL A 70 0.53 20.80 5.56
CA VAL A 70 -0.22 20.57 6.81
C VAL A 70 0.05 21.68 7.83
N ASP A 71 1.18 22.39 7.73
CA ASP A 71 1.64 23.35 8.75
C ASP A 71 2.17 24.70 8.19
N GLY A 72 2.03 24.99 6.90
CA GLY A 72 2.55 26.23 6.29
C GLY A 72 4.08 26.38 6.41
N LYS A 73 4.81 25.27 6.55
CA LYS A 73 6.26 25.27 6.67
C LYS A 73 6.86 25.43 5.28
N ARG A 74 7.60 26.53 5.09
CA ARG A 74 8.33 26.84 3.85
C ARG A 74 9.11 25.61 3.36
N LYS A 75 8.83 25.13 2.14
CA LYS A 75 9.60 24.05 1.46
C LYS A 75 11.10 24.29 1.68
N ARG A 76 11.80 23.28 2.23
CA ARG A 76 13.26 23.34 2.40
C ARG A 76 13.93 23.49 1.04
N LYS A 77 15.08 24.18 1.00
CA LYS A 77 15.95 24.18 -0.18
C LYS A 77 16.43 22.73 -0.38
N ASN A 78 16.16 22.14 -1.56
CA ASN A 78 16.35 20.73 -1.94
C ASN A 78 15.22 19.75 -1.57
N ALA A 79 14.05 20.23 -1.16
CA ALA A 79 12.92 19.34 -0.83
C ALA A 79 12.54 18.39 -1.99
N ASP A 80 12.69 18.81 -3.24
CA ASP A 80 12.28 17.99 -4.39
C ASP A 80 13.20 16.75 -4.58
N ASP A 81 14.52 16.89 -4.40
CA ASP A 81 15.46 15.76 -4.47
C ASP A 81 15.24 14.79 -3.29
N ASP A 82 15.03 15.32 -2.08
CA ASP A 82 14.74 14.52 -0.89
C ASP A 82 13.39 13.78 -1.00
N ILE A 83 12.40 14.38 -1.69
CA ILE A 83 11.12 13.73 -2.00
C ILE A 83 11.34 12.58 -2.97
N ILE A 84 12.08 12.81 -4.07
CA ILE A 84 12.36 11.76 -5.07
C ILE A 84 13.09 10.59 -4.41
N LEU A 85 14.08 10.87 -3.55
CA LEU A 85 14.80 9.83 -2.82
C LEU A 85 13.87 9.04 -1.89
N ALA A 86 13.01 9.72 -1.12
CA ALA A 86 12.07 9.05 -0.23
C ALA A 86 11.03 8.19 -0.98
N LEU A 87 10.57 8.65 -2.16
CA LEU A 87 9.72 7.85 -3.04
C LEU A 87 10.45 6.62 -3.60
N ALA A 88 11.69 6.80 -4.06
CA ALA A 88 12.51 5.71 -4.57
C ALA A 88 12.78 4.63 -3.50
N GLU A 89 13.15 5.04 -2.30
CA GLU A 89 13.35 4.12 -1.17
C GLU A 89 12.05 3.39 -0.80
N TYR A 90 10.91 4.10 -0.80
CA TYR A 90 9.60 3.47 -0.54
C TYR A 90 9.32 2.38 -1.57
N VAL A 91 9.47 2.71 -2.86
CA VAL A 91 9.23 1.79 -3.97
C VAL A 91 10.19 0.60 -3.92
N GLU A 92 11.48 0.81 -3.66
CA GLU A 92 12.47 -0.26 -3.54
C GLU A 92 12.14 -1.25 -2.41
N TYR A 93 11.74 -0.75 -1.24
CA TYR A 93 11.36 -1.62 -0.12
C TYR A 93 10.07 -2.37 -0.38
N ALA A 94 9.07 -1.71 -0.97
CA ALA A 94 7.78 -2.32 -1.27
C ALA A 94 7.91 -3.38 -2.38
N ASP A 95 8.63 -3.08 -3.47
CA ASP A 95 8.82 -3.97 -4.61
C ASP A 95 9.43 -5.31 -4.17
N ARG A 96 10.53 -5.27 -3.40
CA ARG A 96 11.16 -6.49 -2.85
C ARG A 96 10.21 -7.34 -2.02
N TRP A 97 9.34 -6.70 -1.24
CA TRP A 97 8.39 -7.42 -0.42
C TRP A 97 7.25 -8.00 -1.27
N PHE A 98 6.66 -7.23 -2.18
CA PHE A 98 5.60 -7.74 -3.04
C PHE A 98 6.09 -8.83 -4.00
N GLU A 99 7.29 -8.72 -4.58
CA GLU A 99 7.89 -9.81 -5.35
C GLU A 99 8.04 -11.09 -4.51
N SER A 100 8.28 -10.98 -3.20
CA SER A 100 8.34 -12.13 -2.29
C SER A 100 6.98 -12.77 -2.00
N LEU A 101 5.89 -12.04 -2.26
CA LEU A 101 4.51 -12.51 -2.12
C LEU A 101 3.93 -13.01 -3.44
N ALA A 102 4.53 -12.69 -4.58
CA ALA A 102 4.05 -13.14 -5.88
C ALA A 102 4.09 -14.66 -6.00
N VAL A 103 2.95 -15.26 -6.36
CA VAL A 103 2.85 -16.69 -6.66
C VAL A 103 3.64 -17.00 -7.93
N ASP A 104 3.52 -16.13 -8.93
CA ASP A 104 4.37 -16.12 -10.13
C ASP A 104 5.21 -14.84 -10.15
N LYS A 105 6.52 -14.98 -9.93
CA LYS A 105 7.47 -13.87 -9.89
C LYS A 105 7.73 -13.25 -11.26
N ASP A 106 7.66 -14.03 -12.32
CA ASP A 106 7.92 -13.51 -13.67
C ASP A 106 6.71 -12.69 -14.16
N ALA A 107 5.49 -13.15 -13.86
CA ALA A 107 4.29 -12.35 -14.06
C ALA A 107 4.33 -11.02 -13.27
N TYR A 108 4.78 -11.07 -12.01
CA TYR A 108 4.97 -9.85 -11.20
C TYR A 108 5.99 -8.89 -11.82
N ARG A 109 7.16 -9.38 -12.23
CA ARG A 109 8.20 -8.56 -12.84
C ARG A 109 7.73 -7.88 -14.12
N GLU A 110 7.02 -8.60 -14.99
CA GLU A 110 6.44 -8.00 -16.19
C GLU A 110 5.33 -6.99 -15.84
N TRP A 111 4.53 -7.24 -14.80
CA TRP A 111 3.49 -6.32 -14.36
C TRP A 111 4.03 -4.98 -13.84
N VAL A 112 5.15 -4.96 -13.12
CA VAL A 112 5.77 -3.72 -12.60
C VAL A 112 6.68 -3.00 -13.62
N LYS A 113 7.07 -3.69 -14.69
CA LYS A 113 8.06 -3.23 -15.66
C LYS A 113 7.65 -1.93 -16.36
N GLY A 114 8.59 -1.00 -16.43
CA GLY A 114 8.44 0.25 -17.20
C GLY A 114 7.50 1.29 -16.60
N ARG A 115 6.95 1.05 -15.39
CA ARG A 115 6.09 2.02 -14.70
C ARG A 115 6.89 3.17 -14.12
N GLU A 116 6.28 4.34 -14.06
CA GLU A 116 6.89 5.52 -13.45
C GLU A 116 6.90 5.43 -11.92
N LEU A 117 7.84 6.14 -11.29
CA LEU A 117 8.04 6.11 -9.84
C LEU A 117 6.77 6.49 -9.06
N GLY A 118 6.03 7.50 -9.52
CA GLY A 118 4.79 7.95 -8.89
C GLY A 118 3.68 6.88 -8.92
N ASP A 119 3.55 6.17 -10.04
CA ASP A 119 2.57 5.09 -10.17
C ASP A 119 2.94 3.90 -9.28
N LEU A 120 4.21 3.49 -9.28
CA LEU A 120 4.71 2.43 -8.39
C LEU A 120 4.46 2.78 -6.92
N PHE A 121 4.75 4.02 -6.51
CA PHE A 121 4.48 4.48 -5.15
C PHE A 121 2.99 4.36 -4.81
N ALA A 122 2.11 4.86 -5.67
CA ALA A 122 0.66 4.84 -5.41
C ALA A 122 0.10 3.41 -5.37
N MET A 123 0.49 2.56 -6.32
CA MET A 123 0.10 1.14 -6.36
C MET A 123 0.54 0.41 -5.09
N PHE A 124 1.80 0.56 -4.70
CA PHE A 124 2.33 -0.11 -3.51
C PHE A 124 1.73 0.45 -2.22
N ALA A 125 1.45 1.76 -2.13
CA ALA A 125 0.74 2.34 -0.99
C ALA A 125 -0.68 1.77 -0.84
N THR A 126 -1.40 1.59 -1.95
CA THR A 126 -2.72 0.92 -1.97
C THR A 126 -2.60 -0.51 -1.46
N LEU A 127 -1.64 -1.29 -1.97
CA LEU A 127 -1.43 -2.68 -1.55
C LEU A 127 -1.01 -2.80 -0.08
N VAL A 128 -0.13 -1.91 0.41
CA VAL A 128 0.29 -1.88 1.82
C VAL A 128 -0.91 -1.65 2.74
N ARG A 129 -1.80 -0.72 2.37
CA ARG A 129 -3.05 -0.50 3.10
C ARG A 129 -3.91 -1.76 3.12
N PHE A 130 -4.09 -2.40 1.97
CA PHE A 130 -4.86 -3.64 1.86
C PHE A 130 -4.35 -4.75 2.78
N TYR A 131 -3.05 -5.05 2.73
CA TYR A 131 -2.45 -6.06 3.61
C TYR A 131 -2.52 -5.69 5.09
N SER A 132 -2.38 -4.40 5.43
CA SER A 132 -2.52 -3.91 6.80
C SER A 132 -3.94 -4.16 7.34
N GLU A 133 -4.97 -3.88 6.53
CA GLU A 133 -6.36 -4.12 6.90
C GLU A 133 -6.67 -5.63 7.03
N ARG A 134 -6.16 -6.47 6.12
CA ARG A 134 -6.35 -7.93 6.18
C ARG A 134 -5.67 -8.55 7.41
N LEU A 135 -4.44 -8.14 7.73
CA LEU A 135 -3.74 -8.64 8.92
C LEU A 135 -4.42 -8.19 10.21
N GLY A 136 -4.92 -6.95 10.28
CA GLY A 136 -5.73 -6.48 11.40
C GLY A 136 -6.99 -7.31 11.61
N LYS A 137 -7.71 -7.63 10.53
CA LYS A 137 -8.89 -8.51 10.57
C LYS A 137 -8.55 -9.95 10.96
N SER A 138 -7.48 -10.53 10.40
CA SER A 138 -7.02 -11.88 10.72
C SER A 138 -6.70 -12.02 12.22
N ASN A 139 -6.00 -11.03 12.81
CA ASN A 139 -5.73 -10.99 14.24
C ASN A 139 -7.01 -10.89 15.07
N ALA A 140 -7.97 -10.05 14.67
CA ALA A 140 -9.25 -9.93 15.38
C ALA A 140 -10.07 -11.24 15.35
N SER A 141 -10.08 -11.95 14.20
CA SER A 141 -10.77 -13.23 14.05
C SER A 141 -10.13 -14.35 14.88
N LYS A 142 -8.80 -14.39 14.98
CA LYS A 142 -8.08 -15.34 15.84
C LYS A 142 -8.39 -15.10 17.32
N THR A 143 -8.39 -13.84 17.78
CA THR A 143 -8.73 -13.50 19.17
C THR A 143 -10.17 -13.88 19.54
N ARG A 144 -11.13 -13.70 18.63
CA ARG A 144 -12.52 -14.14 18.85
C ARG A 144 -12.66 -15.66 18.97
N SER A 145 -11.85 -16.42 18.24
CA SER A 145 -11.87 -17.90 18.29
C SER A 145 -11.33 -18.45 19.61
N VAL A 146 -10.42 -17.72 20.28
CA VAL A 146 -9.84 -18.09 21.58
C VAL A 146 -10.77 -17.78 22.77
N SER A 147 -11.80 -16.95 22.57
CA SER A 147 -12.78 -16.59 23.62
C SER A 147 -14.04 -17.47 23.61
N ALA A 148 -14.00 -18.60 22.89
CA ALA A 148 -15.08 -19.57 22.82
C ALA A 148 -14.60 -20.95 23.32
N GLU A 149 -14.10 -21.00 24.56
CA GLU A 149 -14.00 -22.22 25.38
C GLU A 149 -14.30 -21.90 26.85
#